data_AF-A0A8S1J0R4-F1
#
_entry.id   AF-A0A8S1J0R4-F1
#
_cell.length_a   1.000
_cell.length_b   1.000
_cell.length_c   1.000
_cell.angle_alpha   90.00
_cell.angle_beta   90.00
_cell.angle_gamma   90.00
#
_symmetry.space_group_name_H-M   'P 1'
#
loop_
_entity.id
_entity.type
_entity.pdbx_description
1 polymer ?
#
loop_
_entity_poly.entity_id
_entity_poly.type
_entity_poly.pdbx_seq_one_letter_code
_entity_poly.pdbx_strand_id
1 'polypeptide(L)'
;MAGFNHSHEEVAFDSQRNVDLRILPLGRLMPHSQKFMNDTLQNKVNMMEGRIVGFIDRLRKTTGVEATENVAIPVQEPTWVAGQICCDSDEGRLNPTSIELMGSLLYSEGSVAKLDVSRLQNYRLYPGQVVAVQGVNPTGETFVAMDLITKCPKPMHSTASQQLQLSVPTPAKFRLLVASGPFTTMGDLRYGPLKKLGELCRQEKFDAALLIGPFVDVDHPMLSKGSIDISFEELFQSEVGTQHSKVQNAVNVLQPPMLGF
;
A
#
# COMPACT_ATOMS: atom_id res chain seq x y z
N MET A 1 -29.10 7.90 1.83
CA MET A 1 -27.97 8.07 2.78
C MET A 1 -27.80 6.78 3.57
N ALA A 2 -27.05 5.82 3.03
CA ALA A 2 -26.44 4.79 3.86
C ALA A 2 -25.07 5.36 4.24
N GLY A 3 -24.94 5.85 5.47
CA GLY A 3 -23.64 6.25 5.99
C GLY A 3 -22.73 5.02 5.98
N PHE A 4 -21.55 5.14 5.38
CA PHE A 4 -20.46 4.20 5.64
C PHE A 4 -20.11 4.33 7.12
N ASN A 5 -20.76 3.51 7.95
CA ASN A 5 -20.40 3.38 9.35
C ASN A 5 -18.98 2.84 9.39
N HIS A 6 -18.04 3.66 9.85
CA HIS A 6 -16.69 3.23 10.18
C HIS A 6 -16.71 2.43 11.48
N SER A 7 -17.40 1.28 11.47
CA SER A 7 -17.42 0.35 12.59
C SER A 7 -16.08 -0.35 12.69
N HIS A 8 -15.49 -0.29 13.88
CA HIS A 8 -14.37 -1.11 14.30
C HIS A 8 -14.73 -2.60 14.16
N GLU A 9 -13.88 -3.38 13.47
CA GLU A 9 -14.07 -4.82 13.20
C GLU A 9 -15.49 -5.19 12.74
N GLU A 10 -15.82 -4.91 11.47
CA GLU A 10 -16.97 -5.57 10.84
C GLU A 10 -16.64 -7.04 10.57
N VAL A 11 -17.13 -7.89 11.48
CA VAL A 11 -17.30 -9.31 11.23
C VAL A 11 -18.60 -9.47 10.44
N ALA A 12 -18.48 -9.59 9.13
CA ALA A 12 -19.61 -9.97 8.29
C ALA A 12 -19.65 -11.50 8.21
N PHE A 13 -20.36 -12.14 9.16
CA PHE A 13 -20.66 -13.56 9.06
C PHE A 13 -21.88 -13.74 8.15
N ASP A 14 -21.66 -14.15 6.90
CA ASP A 14 -22.76 -14.57 6.02
C ASP A 14 -23.11 -16.03 6.31
N SER A 15 -24.10 -16.21 7.18
CA SER A 15 -24.63 -17.52 7.56
C SER A 15 -25.28 -18.27 6.39
N GLN A 16 -25.68 -17.59 5.32
CA GLN A 16 -26.26 -18.25 4.14
C GLN A 16 -25.20 -18.93 3.26
N ARG A 17 -23.96 -18.44 3.27
CA ARG A 17 -22.88 -18.92 2.39
C ARG A 17 -21.75 -19.63 3.12
N ASN A 18 -21.79 -19.71 4.45
CA ASN A 18 -20.79 -20.41 5.29
C ASN A 18 -19.35 -19.89 5.09
N VAL A 19 -19.20 -18.56 4.93
CA VAL A 19 -17.91 -17.88 4.81
C VAL A 19 -17.75 -16.89 5.96
N ASP A 20 -16.64 -17.00 6.70
CA ASP A 20 -16.25 -16.04 7.73
C ASP A 20 -15.31 -14.99 7.11
N LEU A 21 -15.84 -13.79 6.84
CA LEU A 21 -15.06 -12.65 6.34
C LEU A 21 -14.82 -11.66 7.48
N ARG A 22 -13.53 -11.43 7.78
CA ARG A 22 -13.10 -10.50 8.83
C ARG A 22 -12.18 -9.43 8.26
N ILE A 23 -12.54 -8.17 8.51
CA ILE A 23 -11.70 -7.02 8.13
C ILE A 23 -10.69 -6.76 9.24
N LEU A 24 -9.41 -7.03 8.94
CA LEU A 24 -8.30 -6.77 9.87
C LEU A 24 -7.47 -5.58 9.36
N PRO A 25 -7.43 -4.45 10.10
CA PRO A 25 -6.59 -3.33 9.72
C PRO A 25 -5.11 -3.68 9.92
N LEU A 26 -4.32 -3.67 8.84
CA LEU A 26 -2.89 -4.01 8.86
C LEU A 26 -1.99 -2.83 9.33
N GLY A 27 -2.57 -1.79 9.92
CA GLY A 27 -1.90 -0.55 10.29
C GLY A 27 -2.64 0.24 11.37
N ARG A 28 -2.15 1.46 11.65
CA ARG A 28 -2.78 2.35 12.61
C ARG A 28 -4.04 2.96 11.96
N LEU A 29 -5.19 2.76 12.58
CA LEU A 29 -6.43 3.44 12.19
C LEU A 29 -6.28 4.95 12.42
N MET A 30 -6.95 5.75 11.58
CA MET A 30 -6.97 7.19 11.76
C MET A 30 -7.65 7.53 13.11
N PRO A 31 -6.99 8.29 14.00
CA PRO A 31 -7.61 8.73 15.24
C PRO A 31 -8.84 9.60 14.95
N HIS A 32 -9.87 9.55 15.81
CA HIS A 32 -11.06 10.42 15.67
C HIS A 32 -10.74 11.92 15.69
N SER A 33 -9.60 12.32 16.27
CA SER A 33 -9.12 13.71 16.29
C SER A 33 -8.50 14.16 14.97
N GLN A 34 -8.15 13.23 14.08
CA GLN A 34 -7.52 13.54 12.80
C GLN A 34 -8.59 13.97 11.79
N LYS A 35 -8.43 15.19 11.26
CA LYS A 35 -9.34 15.75 10.26
C LYS A 35 -8.91 15.31 8.85
N PHE A 36 -9.90 14.98 8.02
CA PHE A 36 -9.69 14.74 6.60
C PHE A 36 -9.12 15.99 5.90
N MET A 37 -8.28 15.80 4.87
CA MET A 37 -7.60 16.87 4.13
C MET A 37 -6.83 17.87 5.00
N ASN A 38 -6.35 17.43 6.17
CA ASN A 38 -5.50 18.21 7.04
C ASN A 38 -4.19 17.47 7.30
N ASP A 39 -3.11 17.97 6.71
CA ASP A 39 -1.76 17.45 6.91
C ASP A 39 -0.79 18.60 7.22
N THR A 40 0.19 18.33 8.08
CA THR A 40 1.18 19.32 8.51
C THR A 40 2.57 18.85 8.13
N LEU A 41 3.51 19.78 7.95
CA LEU A 41 4.91 19.43 7.69
C LEU A 41 5.47 18.52 8.80
N GLN A 42 5.11 18.80 10.06
CA GLN A 42 5.52 17.99 11.19
C GLN A 42 5.00 16.55 11.10
N ASN A 43 3.75 16.34 10.67
CA ASN A 43 3.21 14.99 10.49
C ASN A 43 3.96 14.23 9.40
N LYS A 44 4.31 14.88 8.29
CA LYS A 44 5.13 14.29 7.22
C LYS A 44 6.51 13.89 7.72
N VAL A 45 7.18 14.77 8.46
CA VAL A 45 8.48 14.49 9.08
C VAL A 45 8.38 13.30 10.03
N ASN A 46 7.39 13.29 10.93
CA ASN A 46 7.18 12.19 11.87
C ASN A 46 6.89 10.85 11.16
N MET A 47 6.15 10.88 10.05
CA MET A 47 5.87 9.70 9.23
C MET A 47 7.16 9.16 8.59
N MET A 48 7.98 10.03 7.98
CA MET A 48 9.25 9.63 7.37
C MET A 48 10.21 9.07 8.42
N GLU A 49 10.34 9.75 9.56
CA GLU A 49 11.17 9.30 10.68
C GLU A 49 10.72 7.92 11.20
N GLY A 50 9.42 7.75 11.44
CA GLY A 50 8.87 6.48 11.91
C GLY A 50 9.11 5.32 10.94
N ARG A 51 9.20 5.60 9.63
CA ARG A 51 9.55 4.58 8.62
C ARG A 51 11.01 4.15 8.73
N ILE A 52 11.94 5.09 8.93
CA ILE A 52 13.38 4.81 9.06
C ILE A 52 13.66 4.10 10.39
N VAL A 53 13.24 4.69 11.52
CA VAL A 53 13.46 4.10 12.86
C VAL A 53 12.78 2.73 12.98
N GLY A 54 11.54 2.61 12.51
CA GLY A 54 10.84 1.33 12.51
C GLY A 54 11.52 0.27 11.63
N PHE A 55 12.22 0.67 10.57
CA PHE A 55 13.04 -0.25 9.76
C PHE A 55 14.29 -0.69 10.52
N ILE A 56 15.02 0.24 11.16
CA ILE A 56 16.19 -0.06 11.99
C ILE A 56 15.83 -1.07 13.10
N ASP A 57 14.72 -0.85 13.80
CA ASP A 57 14.26 -1.77 14.85
C ASP A 57 13.97 -3.17 14.33
N ARG A 58 13.33 -3.27 13.15
CA ARG A 58 13.04 -4.58 12.53
C ARG A 58 14.32 -5.25 12.03
N LEU A 59 15.23 -4.48 11.44
CA LEU A 59 16.52 -4.96 10.95
C LEU A 59 17.32 -5.57 12.10
N ARG A 60 17.44 -4.85 13.22
CA ARG A 60 18.12 -5.33 14.43
C ARG A 60 17.51 -6.63 14.94
N LYS A 61 16.18 -6.70 15.04
CA LYS A 61 15.47 -7.89 15.54
C LYS A 61 15.60 -9.12 14.63
N THR A 62 15.69 -8.93 13.32
CA THR A 62 15.65 -10.03 12.34
C THR A 62 17.04 -10.50 11.90
N THR A 63 18.02 -9.60 11.87
CA THR A 63 19.37 -9.87 11.34
C THR A 63 20.48 -9.67 12.37
N GLY A 64 20.20 -8.96 13.47
CA GLY A 64 21.21 -8.53 14.44
C GLY A 64 22.01 -7.29 14.00
N VAL A 65 21.80 -6.77 12.78
CA VAL A 65 22.53 -5.59 12.28
C VAL A 65 22.06 -4.32 12.99
N GLU A 66 23.03 -3.56 13.52
CA GLU A 66 22.81 -2.24 14.11
C GLU A 66 23.20 -1.14 13.11
N ALA A 67 22.19 -0.47 12.56
CA ALA A 67 22.37 0.60 11.57
C ALA A 67 22.00 1.97 12.17
N THR A 68 22.67 2.34 13.26
CA THR A 68 22.38 3.55 14.07
C THR A 68 23.42 4.64 13.96
N GLU A 69 24.44 4.45 13.11
CA GLU A 69 25.46 5.46 12.87
C GLU A 69 24.92 6.59 11.96
N ASN A 70 25.54 7.77 12.07
CA ASN A 70 25.17 8.92 11.26
C ASN A 70 25.68 8.76 9.82
N VAL A 71 24.79 8.95 8.84
CA VAL A 71 25.12 8.82 7.40
C VAL A 71 26.19 9.79 6.91
N ALA A 72 26.35 10.95 7.56
CA ALA A 72 27.21 12.05 7.14
C ALA A 72 28.42 12.31 8.06
N ILE A 73 28.66 11.46 9.07
CA ILE A 73 29.87 11.56 9.89
C ILE A 73 31.02 10.79 9.20
N PRO A 74 32.23 11.37 9.13
CA PRO A 74 33.39 10.68 8.59
C PRO A 74 33.69 9.35 9.28
N VAL A 75 33.72 8.27 8.53
CA VAL A 75 34.05 6.92 9.00
C VAL A 75 34.96 6.20 8.00
N GLN A 76 36.07 5.65 8.50
CA GLN A 76 37.07 4.95 7.68
C GLN A 76 36.88 3.44 7.67
N GLU A 77 36.27 2.87 8.72
CA GLU A 77 35.95 1.44 8.80
C GLU A 77 34.54 1.16 8.29
N PRO A 78 34.30 0.01 7.62
CA PRO A 78 32.97 -0.34 7.15
C PRO A 78 31.95 -0.41 8.29
N THR A 79 30.94 0.47 8.25
CA THR A 79 29.85 0.53 9.23
C THR A 79 28.49 0.42 8.54
N TRP A 80 27.46 0.11 9.33
CA TRP A 80 26.08 0.09 8.88
C TRP A 80 25.39 1.41 9.21
N VAL A 81 24.80 2.02 8.19
CA VAL A 81 23.90 3.17 8.32
C VAL A 81 22.54 2.84 7.73
N ALA A 82 21.50 3.54 8.18
CA ALA A 82 20.16 3.39 7.62
C ALA A 82 19.57 4.74 7.25
N GLY A 83 18.82 4.76 6.16
CA GLY A 83 18.23 5.98 5.65
C GLY A 83 17.22 5.73 4.55
N GLN A 84 16.61 6.81 4.09
CA GLN A 84 15.72 6.85 2.96
C GLN A 84 16.47 7.29 1.70
N ILE A 85 16.23 6.58 0.60
CA ILE A 85 16.76 6.95 -0.71
C ILE A 85 16.07 8.21 -1.22
N CYS A 86 16.88 9.21 -1.51
CA CYS A 86 16.49 10.48 -2.10
C CYS A 86 17.14 10.65 -3.48
N CYS A 87 16.67 11.65 -4.21
CA CYS A 87 17.21 12.06 -5.50
C CYS A 87 17.69 13.50 -5.35
N ASP A 88 18.91 13.81 -5.77
CA ASP A 88 19.49 15.17 -5.72
C ASP A 88 18.85 16.15 -6.73
N SER A 89 17.92 15.66 -7.56
CA SER A 89 17.22 16.41 -8.60
C SER A 89 15.72 16.46 -8.34
N ASP A 90 15.16 17.67 -8.41
CA ASP A 90 13.72 17.92 -8.20
C ASP A 90 12.81 17.37 -9.33
N GLU A 91 13.32 17.32 -10.56
CA GLU A 91 12.55 16.90 -11.76
C GLU A 91 13.17 15.67 -12.49
N GLY A 92 14.18 15.03 -11.88
CA GLY A 92 15.00 14.00 -12.50
C GLY A 92 14.60 12.57 -12.13
N ARG A 93 14.86 11.62 -13.05
CA ARG A 93 14.78 10.19 -12.73
C ARG A 93 16.02 9.77 -11.94
N LEU A 94 15.81 9.05 -10.83
CA LEU A 94 16.89 8.46 -10.04
C LEU A 94 17.84 7.67 -10.94
N ASN A 95 19.13 8.01 -10.88
CA ASN A 95 20.22 7.38 -11.60
C ASN A 95 21.41 7.19 -10.64
N PRO A 96 22.44 6.38 -11.00
CA PRO A 96 23.52 6.04 -10.07
C PRO A 96 24.32 7.22 -9.52
N THR A 97 24.34 8.37 -10.21
CA THR A 97 25.05 9.57 -9.78
C THR A 97 24.21 10.54 -8.95
N SER A 98 22.88 10.34 -8.94
CA SER A 98 21.90 11.23 -8.30
C SER A 98 21.35 10.66 -6.99
N ILE A 99 21.93 9.57 -6.47
CA ILE A 99 21.40 8.86 -5.30
C ILE A 99 21.92 9.53 -4.03
N GLU A 100 20.99 9.90 -3.16
CA GLU A 100 21.29 10.39 -1.82
C GLU A 100 20.65 9.48 -0.77
N LEU A 101 21.27 9.44 0.41
CA LEU A 101 20.80 8.72 1.58
C LEU A 101 20.50 9.72 2.69
N MET A 102 19.22 9.94 2.95
CA MET A 102 18.74 10.77 4.06
C MET A 102 18.63 9.91 5.33
N GLY A 103 19.43 10.23 6.34
CA GLY A 103 19.39 9.55 7.63
C GLY A 103 18.18 9.96 8.47
N SER A 104 17.98 9.26 9.59
CA SER A 104 16.89 9.60 10.52
C SER A 104 17.23 10.84 11.35
N LEU A 105 16.22 11.52 11.90
CA LEU A 105 16.40 12.58 12.88
C LEU A 105 17.05 12.05 14.16
N LEU A 106 16.63 10.87 14.64
CA LEU A 106 17.14 10.28 15.88
C LEU A 106 18.63 9.92 15.82
N TYR A 107 19.10 9.35 14.72
CA TYR A 107 20.45 8.78 14.61
C TYR A 107 21.41 9.61 13.75
N SER A 108 20.88 10.35 12.78
CA SER A 108 21.68 11.12 11.82
C SER A 108 21.34 12.61 11.81
N GLU A 109 20.49 13.09 12.73
CA GLU A 109 20.04 14.49 12.78
C GLU A 109 19.38 14.98 11.48
N GLY A 110 18.85 14.05 10.67
CA GLY A 110 18.28 14.34 9.35
C GLY A 110 19.32 14.67 8.28
N SER A 111 20.61 14.39 8.53
CA SER A 111 21.69 14.61 7.58
C SER A 111 21.51 13.77 6.31
N VAL A 112 22.08 14.27 5.22
CA VAL A 112 22.04 13.64 3.90
C VAL A 112 23.46 13.45 3.41
N ALA A 113 23.76 12.28 2.86
CA ALA A 113 25.03 12.02 2.17
C ALA A 113 24.74 11.45 0.77
N LYS A 114 25.63 11.69 -0.19
CA LYS A 114 25.57 11.01 -1.48
C LYS A 114 25.83 9.52 -1.29
N LEU A 115 25.17 8.68 -2.09
CA LEU A 115 25.33 7.23 -2.03
C LEU A 115 26.03 6.73 -3.29
N ASP A 116 27.32 6.43 -3.17
CA ASP A 116 28.08 5.79 -4.24
C ASP A 116 27.82 4.28 -4.25
N VAL A 117 27.14 3.81 -5.31
CA VAL A 117 26.76 2.42 -5.52
C VAL A 117 27.71 1.68 -6.47
N SER A 118 28.82 2.29 -6.89
CA SER A 118 29.74 1.74 -7.90
C SER A 118 30.35 0.38 -7.54
N ARG A 119 30.44 0.05 -6.24
CA ARG A 119 30.99 -1.23 -5.76
C ARG A 119 29.94 -2.33 -5.63
N LEU A 120 28.65 -2.01 -5.79
CA LEU A 120 27.58 -2.98 -5.69
C LEU A 120 27.40 -3.70 -7.02
N GLN A 121 27.47 -5.03 -7.01
CA GLN A 121 27.28 -5.83 -8.23
C GLN A 121 25.85 -5.76 -8.76
N ASN A 122 24.87 -5.76 -7.86
CA ASN A 122 23.45 -5.73 -8.19
C ASN A 122 22.69 -4.95 -7.12
N TYR A 123 21.87 -3.99 -7.52
CA TYR A 123 21.00 -3.26 -6.62
C TYR A 123 19.70 -2.85 -7.29
N ARG A 124 18.67 -2.59 -6.47
CA ARG A 124 17.41 -2.00 -6.91
C ARG A 124 17.01 -0.96 -5.89
N LEU A 125 17.15 0.31 -6.28
CA LEU A 125 16.85 1.47 -5.47
C LEU A 125 15.77 2.31 -6.16
N TYR A 126 14.87 2.89 -5.37
CA TYR A 126 13.87 3.83 -5.84
C TYR A 126 13.64 4.94 -4.80
N PRO A 127 13.23 6.15 -5.22
CA PRO A 127 12.98 7.25 -4.30
C PRO A 127 11.98 6.87 -3.21
N GLY A 128 12.29 7.24 -1.97
CA GLY A 128 11.48 6.96 -0.80
C GLY A 128 11.65 5.56 -0.20
N GLN A 129 12.50 4.70 -0.78
CA GLN A 129 12.84 3.38 -0.21
C GLN A 129 13.70 3.55 1.04
N VAL A 130 13.38 2.85 2.12
CA VAL A 130 14.22 2.80 3.32
C VAL A 130 15.15 1.60 3.22
N VAL A 131 16.45 1.82 3.41
CA VAL A 131 17.50 0.80 3.26
C VAL A 131 18.50 0.89 4.41
N ALA A 132 19.20 -0.21 4.67
CA ALA A 132 20.47 -0.18 5.40
C ALA A 132 21.61 -0.44 4.43
N VAL A 133 22.70 0.32 4.59
CA VAL A 133 23.87 0.31 3.74
C VAL A 133 25.09 0.02 4.60
N GLN A 134 25.89 -0.97 4.21
CA GLN A 134 27.22 -1.15 4.77
C GLN A 134 28.23 -0.43 3.90
N GLY A 135 29.16 0.28 4.49
CA GLY A 135 30.20 0.97 3.72
C GLY A 135 30.98 1.97 4.54
N VAL A 136 31.66 2.87 3.84
CA VAL A 136 32.53 3.89 4.45
C VAL A 136 32.14 5.27 3.94
N ASN A 137 32.35 6.30 4.75
CA ASN A 137 32.18 7.69 4.34
C ASN A 137 33.41 8.47 4.80
N PRO A 138 34.53 8.46 4.05
CA PRO A 138 35.78 9.04 4.54
C PRO A 138 35.74 10.55 4.79
N THR A 139 34.84 11.27 4.09
CA THR A 139 34.77 12.74 4.11
C THR A 139 33.54 13.28 4.83
N GLY A 140 32.54 12.44 5.09
CA GLY A 140 31.21 12.86 5.56
C GLY A 140 30.24 13.18 4.42
N GLU A 141 30.71 13.37 3.19
CA GLU A 141 29.87 13.82 2.06
C GLU A 141 29.31 12.69 1.19
N THR A 142 30.08 11.59 1.01
CA THR A 142 29.71 10.48 0.13
C THR A 142 29.95 9.15 0.82
N PHE A 143 28.85 8.43 1.04
CA PHE A 143 28.86 7.08 1.57
C PHE A 143 29.06 6.08 0.44
N VAL A 144 30.20 5.39 0.45
CA VAL A 144 30.57 4.37 -0.55
C VAL A 144 30.02 3.02 -0.11
N ALA A 145 28.93 2.58 -0.76
CA ALA A 145 28.22 1.36 -0.43
C ALA A 145 29.02 0.11 -0.83
N MET A 146 29.08 -0.85 0.08
CA MET A 146 29.72 -2.16 -0.10
C MET A 146 28.69 -3.30 -0.02
N ASP A 147 27.64 -3.14 0.79
CA ASP A 147 26.52 -4.07 0.87
C ASP A 147 25.20 -3.32 1.15
N LEU A 148 24.06 -3.95 0.83
CA LEU A 148 22.73 -3.38 0.97
C LEU A 148 21.72 -4.37 1.54
N ILE A 149 21.01 -3.95 2.58
CA ILE A 149 19.80 -4.62 3.06
C ILE A 149 18.59 -3.76 2.70
N THR A 150 17.83 -4.24 1.71
CA THR A 150 16.64 -3.54 1.16
C THR A 150 15.33 -4.13 1.63
N LYS A 151 15.35 -5.29 2.29
CA LYS A 151 14.16 -6.04 2.69
C LYS A 151 14.29 -6.49 4.13
N CYS A 152 13.36 -6.03 4.95
CA CYS A 152 13.14 -6.54 6.30
C CYS A 152 11.64 -6.77 6.48
N PRO A 153 11.10 -7.89 5.95
CA PRO A 153 9.66 -8.14 5.95
C PRO A 153 9.13 -8.21 7.38
N LYS A 154 7.89 -7.75 7.56
CA LYS A 154 7.17 -8.00 8.82
C LYS A 154 6.91 -9.51 8.96
N PRO A 155 6.83 -10.04 10.18
CA PRO A 155 6.41 -11.42 10.39
C PRO A 155 5.09 -11.69 9.66
N MET A 156 4.99 -12.86 9.03
CA MET A 156 3.72 -13.28 8.44
C MET A 156 2.68 -13.43 9.53
N HIS A 157 1.42 -13.14 9.20
CA HIS A 157 0.32 -13.39 10.11
C HIS A 157 0.21 -14.90 10.36
N SER A 158 0.20 -15.31 11.62
CA SER A 158 -0.04 -16.69 12.02
C SER A 158 -1.32 -16.77 12.85
N THR A 159 -2.24 -17.64 12.44
CA THR A 159 -3.42 -17.96 13.25
C THR A 159 -3.12 -19.21 14.06
N ALA A 160 -3.39 -19.19 15.37
CA ALA A 160 -3.17 -20.37 16.20
C ALA A 160 -4.06 -21.52 15.72
N SER A 161 -3.53 -22.74 15.68
CA SER A 161 -4.28 -23.92 15.18
C SER A 161 -5.58 -24.16 15.95
N GLN A 162 -5.66 -23.75 17.22
CA GLN A 162 -6.85 -23.82 18.06
C GLN A 162 -7.97 -22.84 17.64
N GLN A 163 -7.61 -21.75 16.96
CA GLN A 163 -8.55 -20.80 16.36
C GLN A 163 -8.96 -21.23 14.95
N LEU A 164 -8.21 -22.14 14.31
CA LEU A 164 -8.57 -22.79 13.06
C LEU A 164 -9.58 -23.94 13.27
N GLN A 165 -10.46 -23.84 14.26
CA GLN A 165 -11.63 -24.72 14.42
C GLN A 165 -12.62 -24.47 13.28
N LEU A 166 -12.20 -24.81 12.06
CA LEU A 166 -13.06 -24.90 10.90
C LEU A 166 -14.07 -25.99 11.22
N SER A 167 -15.32 -25.61 11.45
CA SER A 167 -16.46 -26.54 11.61
C SER A 167 -16.74 -27.35 10.32
N VAL A 168 -15.87 -27.22 9.31
CA VAL A 168 -16.01 -27.78 7.97
C VAL A 168 -14.83 -28.73 7.74
N PRO A 169 -15.08 -30.01 7.38
CA PRO A 169 -14.01 -30.94 7.01
C PRO A 169 -13.18 -30.36 5.85
N THR A 170 -11.86 -30.45 5.94
CA THR A 170 -10.96 -29.96 4.90
C THR A 170 -10.98 -30.85 3.63
N PRO A 171 -10.72 -30.30 2.44
CA PRO A 171 -10.65 -28.87 2.13
C PRO A 171 -11.91 -28.41 1.41
N ALA A 172 -12.73 -27.58 2.07
CA ALA A 172 -13.64 -26.70 1.34
C ALA A 172 -12.78 -25.76 0.49
N LYS A 173 -12.89 -25.85 -0.84
CA LYS A 173 -12.18 -24.96 -1.77
C LYS A 173 -12.81 -23.57 -1.68
N PHE A 174 -12.05 -22.56 -1.30
CA PHE A 174 -12.48 -21.17 -1.34
C PHE A 174 -12.14 -20.54 -2.69
N ARG A 175 -13.13 -19.99 -3.39
CA ARG A 175 -13.03 -19.33 -4.69
C ARG A 175 -13.30 -17.84 -4.51
N LEU A 176 -12.23 -17.05 -4.61
CA LEU A 176 -12.30 -15.59 -4.63
C LEU A 176 -12.23 -15.08 -6.07
N LEU A 177 -13.23 -14.30 -6.48
CA LEU A 177 -13.15 -13.47 -7.68
C LEU A 177 -12.46 -12.15 -7.33
N VAL A 178 -11.50 -11.70 -8.12
CA VAL A 178 -10.88 -10.37 -7.96
C VAL A 178 -11.01 -9.63 -9.28
N ALA A 179 -11.57 -8.42 -9.24
CA ALA A 179 -11.70 -7.55 -10.39
C ALA A 179 -11.37 -6.11 -10.01
N SER A 180 -10.66 -5.42 -10.90
CA SER A 180 -10.33 -4.00 -10.75
C SER A 180 -10.86 -3.23 -11.94
N GLY A 181 -11.42 -2.06 -11.68
CA GLY A 181 -11.89 -1.14 -12.71
C GLY A 181 -10.74 -0.61 -13.58
N PRO A 182 -11.07 0.13 -14.65
CA PRO A 182 -12.42 0.66 -14.94
C PRO A 182 -13.43 -0.40 -15.36
N PHE A 183 -14.68 -0.25 -14.93
CA PHE A 183 -15.77 -1.22 -15.20
C PHE A 183 -16.68 -0.83 -16.38
N THR A 184 -16.29 0.17 -17.15
CA THR A 184 -16.91 0.57 -18.41
C THR A 184 -15.86 0.71 -19.52
N THR A 185 -16.30 0.67 -20.77
CA THR A 185 -15.42 0.89 -21.93
C THR A 185 -15.41 2.36 -22.32
N MET A 186 -14.33 2.83 -22.95
CA MET A 186 -14.16 4.25 -23.34
C MET A 186 -15.24 4.84 -24.27
N GLY A 187 -16.07 3.99 -24.90
CA GLY A 187 -17.11 4.40 -25.85
C GLY A 187 -18.45 4.76 -25.22
N ASP A 188 -18.71 4.35 -23.96
CA ASP A 188 -19.97 4.62 -23.29
C ASP A 188 -19.89 4.48 -21.76
N LEU A 189 -20.93 4.93 -21.06
CA LEU A 189 -21.09 4.79 -19.61
C LEU A 189 -22.16 3.75 -19.25
N ARG A 190 -22.29 2.66 -20.02
CA ARG A 190 -23.30 1.61 -19.80
C ARG A 190 -22.78 0.43 -18.98
N TYR A 191 -21.53 0.49 -18.53
CA TYR A 191 -20.93 -0.49 -17.62
C TYR A 191 -21.06 -1.95 -18.11
N GLY A 192 -20.87 -2.15 -19.41
CA GLY A 192 -20.91 -3.47 -20.04
C GLY A 192 -20.01 -4.52 -19.36
N PRO A 193 -18.74 -4.21 -19.03
CA PRO A 193 -17.87 -5.09 -18.25
C PRO A 193 -18.45 -5.47 -16.87
N LEU A 194 -18.98 -4.51 -16.11
CA LEU A 194 -19.59 -4.79 -14.80
C LEU A 194 -20.81 -5.72 -14.91
N LYS A 195 -21.62 -5.51 -15.95
CA LYS A 195 -22.78 -6.37 -16.23
C LYS A 195 -22.34 -7.82 -16.51
N LYS A 196 -21.31 -8.00 -17.34
CA LYS A 196 -20.73 -9.32 -17.63
C LYS A 196 -20.14 -9.96 -16.37
N LEU A 197 -19.54 -9.17 -15.48
CA LEU A 197 -19.05 -9.66 -14.20
C LEU A 197 -20.20 -10.21 -13.33
N GLY A 198 -21.33 -9.50 -13.26
CA GLY A 198 -22.52 -9.99 -12.55
C GLY A 198 -23.19 -11.20 -13.22
N GLU A 199 -23.02 -11.39 -14.53
CA GLU A 199 -23.39 -12.63 -15.23
C GLU A 199 -22.47 -13.79 -14.83
N LEU A 200 -21.15 -13.55 -14.82
CA LEU A 200 -20.15 -14.54 -14.39
C LEU A 200 -20.38 -15.01 -12.96
N CYS A 201 -20.63 -14.09 -12.01
CA CYS A 201 -20.91 -14.43 -10.62
C CYS A 201 -22.18 -15.27 -10.43
N ARG A 202 -23.12 -15.24 -11.38
CA ARG A 202 -24.33 -16.07 -11.36
C ARG A 202 -24.11 -17.43 -12.02
N GLN A 203 -23.25 -17.50 -13.04
CA GLN A 203 -22.95 -18.73 -13.78
C GLN A 203 -21.96 -19.61 -13.02
N GLU A 204 -21.02 -19.00 -12.32
CA GLU A 204 -20.00 -19.71 -11.55
C GLU A 204 -20.20 -19.54 -10.05
N LYS A 205 -19.84 -20.58 -9.28
CA LYS A 205 -19.88 -20.53 -7.82
C LYS A 205 -18.59 -19.92 -7.26
N PHE A 206 -18.64 -18.64 -6.89
CA PHE A 206 -17.63 -17.97 -6.06
C PHE A 206 -18.12 -17.83 -4.62
N ASP A 207 -17.20 -17.89 -3.67
CA ASP A 207 -17.50 -17.70 -2.24
C ASP A 207 -17.45 -16.21 -1.85
N ALA A 208 -16.58 -15.46 -2.53
CA ALA A 208 -16.46 -14.01 -2.39
C ALA A 208 -15.99 -13.34 -3.69
N ALA A 209 -16.24 -12.04 -3.82
CA ALA A 209 -15.73 -11.17 -4.87
C ALA A 209 -15.09 -9.91 -4.26
N LEU A 210 -13.85 -9.60 -4.64
CA LEU A 210 -13.16 -8.36 -4.32
C LEU A 210 -13.24 -7.43 -5.53
N LEU A 211 -14.02 -6.36 -5.41
CA LEU A 211 -14.18 -5.35 -6.46
C LEU A 211 -13.42 -4.09 -6.10
N ILE A 212 -12.44 -3.73 -6.92
CA ILE A 212 -11.56 -2.57 -6.72
C ILE A 212 -11.91 -1.54 -7.79
N GLY A 213 -12.01 -0.27 -7.41
CA GLY A 213 -12.27 0.81 -8.36
C GLY A 213 -11.15 1.04 -9.39
N PRO A 214 -11.27 2.06 -10.25
CA PRO A 214 -12.34 3.05 -10.24
C PRO A 214 -13.66 2.48 -10.77
N PHE A 215 -14.75 2.78 -10.06
CA PHE A 215 -16.10 2.51 -10.58
C PHE A 215 -16.53 3.66 -11.49
N VAL A 216 -16.39 4.89 -11.01
CA VAL A 216 -16.47 6.09 -11.85
C VAL A 216 -15.04 6.55 -12.14
N ASP A 217 -14.60 6.36 -13.38
CA ASP A 217 -13.25 6.74 -13.80
C ASP A 217 -13.21 8.19 -14.27
N VAL A 218 -12.64 9.09 -13.45
CA VAL A 218 -12.54 10.53 -13.77
C VAL A 218 -11.76 10.80 -15.06
N ASP A 219 -10.87 9.90 -15.46
CA ASP A 219 -10.09 10.02 -16.69
C ASP A 219 -10.87 9.53 -17.92
N HIS A 220 -12.07 8.95 -17.74
CA HIS A 220 -12.92 8.51 -18.84
C HIS A 220 -13.26 9.68 -19.80
N PRO A 221 -13.16 9.52 -21.13
CA PRO A 221 -13.31 10.62 -22.08
C PRO A 221 -14.61 11.42 -22.00
N MET A 222 -15.72 10.77 -21.62
CA MET A 222 -17.02 11.45 -21.46
C MET A 222 -17.12 12.23 -20.14
N LEU A 223 -16.34 11.84 -19.12
CA LEU A 223 -16.34 12.46 -17.79
C LEU A 223 -15.34 13.61 -17.74
N SER A 224 -14.11 13.38 -18.21
CA SER A 224 -13.05 14.39 -18.28
C SER A 224 -13.41 15.59 -19.18
N LYS A 225 -14.24 15.38 -20.21
CA LYS A 225 -14.75 16.45 -21.10
C LYS A 225 -16.02 17.12 -20.59
N GLY A 226 -16.56 16.71 -19.45
CA GLY A 226 -17.82 17.23 -18.90
C GLY A 226 -19.01 17.01 -19.84
N SER A 227 -19.05 15.87 -20.55
CA SER A 227 -20.08 15.57 -21.55
C SER A 227 -21.30 14.87 -20.98
N ILE A 228 -21.52 14.97 -19.66
CA ILE A 228 -22.65 14.37 -18.95
C ILE A 228 -23.39 15.45 -18.14
N ASP A 229 -24.70 15.32 -18.06
CA ASP A 229 -25.58 16.27 -17.36
C ASP A 229 -25.97 15.79 -15.95
N ILE A 230 -25.26 14.79 -15.42
CA ILE A 230 -25.49 14.21 -14.09
C ILE A 230 -24.22 14.29 -13.24
N SER A 231 -24.39 14.25 -11.93
CA SER A 231 -23.26 14.18 -11.00
C SER A 231 -22.59 12.79 -11.02
N PHE A 232 -21.34 12.71 -10.56
CA PHE A 232 -20.64 11.42 -10.41
C PHE A 232 -21.33 10.49 -9.41
N GLU A 233 -21.94 11.05 -8.36
CA GLU A 233 -22.73 10.29 -7.40
C GLU A 233 -23.97 9.69 -8.06
N GLU A 234 -24.71 10.47 -8.86
CA GLU A 234 -25.87 9.97 -9.60
C GLU A 234 -25.49 8.91 -10.63
N LEU A 235 -24.37 9.10 -11.35
CA LEU A 235 -23.83 8.09 -12.27
C LEU A 235 -23.48 6.78 -11.54
N PHE A 236 -22.81 6.89 -10.39
CA PHE A 236 -22.49 5.73 -9.57
C PHE A 236 -23.77 5.02 -9.12
N GLN A 237 -24.74 5.74 -8.57
CA GLN A 237 -25.98 5.13 -8.06
C GLN A 237 -26.80 4.47 -9.18
N SER A 238 -26.96 5.15 -10.31
CA SER A 238 -27.82 4.68 -11.42
C SER A 238 -27.21 3.47 -12.14
N GLU A 239 -25.94 3.56 -12.53
CA GLU A 239 -25.31 2.54 -13.36
C GLU A 239 -24.56 1.49 -12.52
N VAL A 240 -23.69 1.93 -11.61
CA VAL A 240 -22.88 1.03 -10.78
C VAL A 240 -23.75 0.34 -9.73
N GLY A 241 -24.56 1.09 -8.98
CA GLY A 241 -25.41 0.57 -7.90
C GLY A 241 -26.34 -0.55 -8.37
N THR A 242 -26.93 -0.40 -9.56
CA THR A 242 -27.78 -1.42 -10.17
C THR A 242 -27.04 -2.72 -10.47
N GLN A 243 -25.84 -2.65 -11.06
CA GLN A 243 -25.08 -3.87 -11.37
C GLN A 243 -24.42 -4.46 -10.12
N HIS A 244 -23.90 -3.60 -9.23
CA HIS A 244 -23.30 -4.00 -7.96
C HIS A 244 -24.28 -4.81 -7.10
N SER A 245 -25.54 -4.37 -6.99
CA SER A 245 -26.59 -5.11 -6.29
C SER A 245 -26.79 -6.52 -6.87
N LYS A 246 -26.66 -6.69 -8.20
CA LYS A 246 -26.75 -8.03 -8.82
C LYS A 246 -25.57 -8.91 -8.45
N VAL A 247 -24.37 -8.34 -8.33
CA VAL A 247 -23.19 -9.07 -7.87
C VAL A 247 -23.35 -9.46 -6.39
N GLN A 248 -23.77 -8.54 -5.52
CA GLN A 248 -24.02 -8.80 -4.10
C GLN A 248 -25.06 -9.91 -3.86
N ASN A 249 -26.10 -9.95 -4.69
CA ASN A 249 -27.10 -11.02 -4.64
C ASN A 249 -26.51 -12.39 -5.03
N ALA A 250 -25.49 -12.42 -5.89
CA ALA A 250 -24.86 -13.66 -6.34
C ALA A 250 -23.75 -14.14 -5.39
N VAL A 251 -22.93 -13.24 -4.85
CA VAL A 251 -21.72 -13.55 -4.09
C VAL A 251 -21.46 -12.50 -2.99
N ASN A 252 -20.74 -12.88 -1.93
CA ASN A 252 -20.26 -11.93 -0.94
C ASN A 252 -19.29 -10.92 -1.58
N VAL A 253 -19.60 -9.62 -1.51
CA VAL A 253 -18.76 -8.58 -2.11
C VAL A 253 -17.95 -7.87 -1.04
N LEU A 254 -16.64 -7.83 -1.25
CA LEU A 254 -15.69 -6.99 -0.54
C LEU A 254 -15.34 -5.80 -1.45
N GLN A 255 -15.57 -4.58 -0.96
CA GLN A 255 -15.20 -3.36 -1.66
C GLN A 255 -14.36 -2.49 -0.71
N PRO A 256 -13.04 -2.40 -0.92
CA PRO A 256 -12.20 -1.53 -0.11
C PRO A 256 -12.53 -0.06 -0.41
N PRO A 257 -12.39 0.85 0.57
CA PRO A 257 -12.52 2.29 0.32
C PRO A 257 -11.48 2.74 -0.69
N MET A 258 -11.91 3.49 -1.71
CA MET A 258 -11.04 4.01 -2.78
C MET A 258 -10.77 5.51 -2.58
N LEU A 259 -9.66 5.99 -3.13
CA LEU A 259 -9.34 7.42 -3.17
C LEU A 259 -10.18 8.11 -4.26
N GLY A 260 -11.25 8.80 -3.86
CA GLY A 260 -12.12 9.58 -4.76
C GLY A 260 -13.25 8.74 -5.38
N PHE A 261 -14.49 9.12 -5.02
CA PHE A 261 -15.81 8.52 -5.33
C PHE A 261 -15.85 6.99 -5.49
#